data_AF-A0A523SLP1-F1
#
_entry.id   AF-A0A523SLP1-F1
#
_cell.length_a   1.000
_cell.length_b   1.000
_cell.length_c   1.000
_cell.angle_alpha   90.00
_cell.angle_beta   90.00
_cell.angle_gamma   90.00
#
_symmetry.space_group_name_H-M   'P 1'
#
loop_
_entity.id
_entity.type
_entity.pdbx_description
1 polymer ?
#
loop_
_entity_poly.entity_id
_entity_poly.type
_entity_poly.pdbx_seq_one_letter_code
_entity_poly.pdbx_strand_id
1 'polypeptide(L)' 'MQETGLGLFLIVPTREFLQGRGFEVESPGFLKGKSGASHMFDIRASRGDGSRNIIVIDLAATTVA' A
#
# COMPACT_ATOMS: atom_id res chain seq x y z
N MET A 1 16.87 14.58 1.05
CA MET A 1 15.63 14.68 1.85
C MET A 1 14.37 14.97 1.00
N GLN A 2 14.40 14.77 -0.33
CA GLN A 2 13.27 15.09 -1.22
C GLN A 2 12.29 13.92 -1.43
N GLU A 3 12.62 12.71 -0.95
CA GLU A 3 11.83 11.50 -1.21
C GLU A 3 10.55 11.42 -0.35
N THR A 4 10.52 12.12 0.80
CA THR A 4 9.40 12.02 1.75
C THR A 4 8.14 12.77 1.30
N GLY A 5 8.29 13.84 0.51
CA GLY A 5 7.15 14.62 0.03
C GLY A 5 6.35 13.90 -1.06
N LEU A 6 7.04 13.43 -2.11
CA LEU A 6 6.40 12.82 -3.28
C LEU A 6 5.73 11.47 -2.97
N GLY A 7 6.32 10.67 -2.09
CA GLY A 7 5.73 9.42 -1.63
C GLY A 7 4.37 9.64 -0.97
N LEU A 8 4.26 10.63 -0.06
CA LEU A 8 2.99 10.99 0.58
C LEU A 8 1.93 11.45 -0.42
N PHE A 9 2.33 12.22 -1.45
CA PHE A 9 1.43 12.68 -2.51
C PHE A 9 0.79 11.53 -3.30
N LEU A 10 1.45 10.39 -3.44
CA LEU A 10 0.92 9.23 -4.16
C LEU A 10 0.20 8.26 -3.22
N ILE A 11 0.68 8.09 -1.99
CA ILE A 11 0.12 7.15 -1.01
C ILE A 11 -1.30 7.55 -0.60
N VAL A 12 -1.50 8.81 -0.23
CA VAL A 12 -2.80 9.30 0.28
C VAL A 12 -3.95 9.11 -0.72
N PRO A 13 -3.88 9.61 -1.97
CA PRO A 13 -4.98 9.44 -2.92
C PRO A 13 -5.19 7.98 -3.32
N THR A 14 -4.13 7.17 -3.38
CA THR A 14 -4.25 5.73 -3.67
C THR A 14 -4.99 5.00 -2.54
N ARG A 15 -4.68 5.34 -1.27
CA ARG A 15 -5.38 4.82 -0.10
C ARG A 15 -6.87 5.20 -0.14
N GLU A 16 -7.18 6.47 -0.33
CA GLU A 16 -8.56 6.97 -0.34
C GLU A 16 -9.37 6.34 -1.49
N PHE A 17 -8.76 6.19 -2.67
CA PHE A 17 -9.37 5.52 -3.81
C PHE A 17 -9.76 4.06 -3.53
N LEU A 18 -8.90 3.33 -2.81
CA LEU A 18 -9.15 1.95 -2.41
C LEU A 18 -10.21 1.89 -1.29
N GLN A 19 -10.13 2.75 -0.29
CA GLN A 19 -11.13 2.85 0.78
C GLN A 19 -12.52 3.18 0.22
N GLY A 20 -12.62 4.12 -0.72
CA GLY A 20 -13.86 4.48 -1.41
C GLY A 20 -14.44 3.34 -2.25
N ARG A 21 -13.64 2.32 -2.58
CA ARG A 21 -14.10 1.08 -3.23
C ARG A 21 -14.54 0.00 -2.24
N GLY A 22 -14.49 0.25 -0.93
CA GLY A 22 -14.84 -0.72 0.10
C GLY A 22 -13.70 -1.67 0.47
N PHE A 23 -12.44 -1.28 0.26
CA PHE A 23 -11.30 -2.00 0.81
C PHE A 23 -10.96 -1.49 2.21
N GLU A 24 -10.57 -2.39 3.08
CA GLU A 24 -9.80 -2.09 4.29
C GLU A 24 -8.34 -1.86 3.88
N VAL A 25 -7.78 -0.71 4.24
CA VAL A 25 -6.46 -0.27 3.75
C VAL A 25 -5.55 0.12 4.91
N GLU A 26 -4.35 -0.44 4.93
CA GLU A 26 -3.24 -0.18 5.86
C GLU A 26 -2.08 0.49 5.13
N SER A 27 -1.45 1.49 5.76
CA SER A 27 -0.25 2.16 5.25
C SER A 27 0.58 2.68 6.44
N PRO A 28 1.82 2.20 6.65
CA PRO A 28 2.44 1.07 5.93
C PRO A 28 1.68 -0.23 6.18
N GLY A 29 1.69 -1.13 5.20
CA GLY A 29 1.00 -2.42 5.24
C GLY A 29 1.98 -3.58 5.46
N PHE A 30 1.59 -4.58 6.27
CA PHE A 30 2.44 -5.74 6.56
C PHE A 30 1.83 -7.04 6.04
N LEU A 31 2.65 -7.91 5.46
CA LEU A 31 2.22 -9.23 4.99
C LEU A 31 3.28 -10.29 5.31
N LYS A 32 2.85 -11.39 5.92
CA LYS A 32 3.69 -12.57 6.14
C LYS A 32 3.65 -13.48 4.92
N GLY A 33 4.81 -13.73 4.32
CA GLY A 33 4.96 -14.66 3.20
C GLY A 33 4.88 -16.12 3.65
N LYS A 34 4.73 -17.04 2.69
CA LYS A 34 4.71 -18.50 2.96
C LYS A 34 5.99 -19.00 3.64
N SER A 35 7.13 -18.34 3.40
CA SER A 35 8.41 -18.63 4.06
C SER A 35 8.46 -18.23 5.54
N GLY A 36 7.47 -17.46 6.02
CA GLY A 36 7.47 -16.88 7.35
C GLY A 36 8.10 -15.49 7.44
N ALA A 37 8.72 -15.00 6.35
CA ALA A 37 9.25 -13.63 6.28
C ALA A 37 8.12 -12.60 6.35
N SER A 38 8.35 -11.51 7.08
CA SER A 38 7.45 -10.35 7.12
C SER A 38 7.91 -9.31 6.11
N HIS A 39 7.01 -8.93 5.21
CA HIS A 39 7.23 -7.88 4.22
C HIS A 39 6.44 -6.64 4.62
N MET A 40 7.01 -5.47 4.36
CA MET A 40 6.38 -4.17 4.55
C MET A 40 6.21 -3.52 3.18
N PHE A 41 5.04 -2.93 2.96
CA PHE A 41 4.67 -2.24 1.73
C PHE A 41 4.15 -0.85 2.07
N ASP A 42 4.19 0.07 1.09
CA ASP A 42 3.58 1.40 1.26
C ASP A 42 2.08 1.29 1.53
N ILE A 43 1.38 0.40 0.82
CA ILE A 43 -0.06 0.16 0.97
C ILE A 43 -0.36 -1.33 0.94
N ARG A 44 -1.19 -1.79 1.90
CA ARG A 44 -1.87 -3.09 1.87
C ARG A 44 -3.37 -2.87 1.88
N ALA A 45 -4.09 -3.54 0.99
CA ALA A 45 -5.55 -3.47 0.92
C ALA A 45 -6.19 -4.86 0.83
N SER A 46 -7.32 -5.02 1.49
CA SER A 46 -8.12 -6.25 1.46
C SER A 46 -9.62 -5.92 1.49
N ARG A 47 -10.46 -6.85 1.04
CA ARG A 47 -11.92 -6.71 1.12
C ARG A 47 -12.44 -7.88 1.95
N GLY A 48 -13.39 -7.60 2.85
CA GLY A 48 -13.95 -8.60 3.76
C GLY A 48 -14.59 -9.80 3.04
N ASP A 49 -14.66 -10.93 3.78
CA ASP A 49 -15.10 -12.30 3.46
C ASP A 49 -14.03 -13.42 3.45
N GLY A 50 -12.81 -13.12 3.89
CA GLY A 50 -11.82 -14.15 4.22
C GLY A 50 -10.69 -14.26 3.21
N SER A 51 -9.71 -13.37 3.37
CA SER A 51 -8.28 -13.56 3.04
C SER A 51 -7.87 -14.05 1.65
N ARG A 52 -8.76 -14.18 0.67
CA ARG A 52 -8.37 -14.79 -0.62
C ARG A 52 -7.52 -13.88 -1.49
N ASN A 53 -7.77 -12.57 -1.47
CA ASN A 53 -7.09 -11.61 -2.32
C ASN A 53 -6.62 -10.41 -1.49
N ILE A 54 -5.31 -10.15 -1.52
CA ILE A 54 -4.66 -9.00 -0.88
C ILE A 54 -3.96 -8.23 -1.99
N ILE A 55 -4.15 -6.92 -2.01
CA ILE A 55 -3.41 -6.00 -2.87
C ILE A 55 -2.28 -5.40 -2.03
N VAL A 56 -1.07 -5.42 -2.55
CA VAL A 56 0.08 -4.70 -1.97
C VAL A 56 0.69 -3.81 -3.04
N ILE A 57 1.09 -2.58 -2.67
CA ILE A 57 1.61 -1.58 -3.59
C ILE A 57 2.86 -0.95 -2.94
N ASP A 58 3.96 -0.94 -3.68
CA ASP A 58 5.13 -0.11 -3.40
C ASP A 58 5.25 0.97 -4.48
N LEU A 59 5.43 2.21 -4.05
CA LEU A 59 5.43 3.38 -4.90
C LEU A 59 6.86 3.91 -5.05
N ALA A 60 7.42 3.73 -6.24
CA ALA A 60 8.65 4.38 -6.64
C ALA A 60 8.32 5.55 -7.57
N ALA A 61 8.85 6.72 -7.26
CA ALA A 61 8.68 7.90 -8.09
C ALA A 61 10.04 8.57 -8.34
N THR A 62 10.23 9.03 -9.58
CA THR A 62 11.36 9.87 -9.98
C THR A 62 10.81 11.16 -10.57
N THR A 63 11.47 12.26 -10.30
CA THR A 63 11.18 13.54 -10.96
C THR A 63 12.07 13.67 -12.18
N VAL A 64 11.48 13.90 -13.36
CA VAL A 64 12.27 14.40 -14.50
C VAL A 64 12.65 15.85 -14.20
N ALA A 65 13.95 16.13 -14.26
CA ALA A 65 14.51 17.48 -14.11
C ALA A 65 14.36 18.29 -15.39
#